data_AF-C5KTX2-F1
#
_entry.id   AF-C5KTX2-F1
#
_cell.length_a   1.000
_cell.length_b   1.000
_cell.length_c   1.000
_cell.angle_alpha   90.00
_cell.angle_beta   90.00
_cell.angle_gamma   90.00
#
_symmetry.space_group_name_H-M   'P 1'
#
loop_
_entity.id
_entity.type
_entity.pdbx_description
1 polymer ?
#
loop_
_entity_poly.entity_id
_entity_poly.type
_entity_poly.pdbx_seq_one_letter_code
_entity_poly.pdbx_strand_id
1 'polypeptide(L)'
;MTLVLSLLLACISWQALSAPFRWTVLDQGGGPGARDRPGIGFDPVRRNLISFGGRSGSTLFQDTWYFNVESRTWTRVNVPNPPAARFDAIAGYDLTTGLFAISTGDAAPVFFNDLWVLVDYAGPNPQWRRIDNQSTLSFEPRYGCGGGMNPDGYFYITHGFSSGTRYSDTFRFRLSATSGGSWEKLSETFQYGINEPHGRCLVANAIPLDSKFGKFVMLGGCANGGRHGGPCPAYDTWTFDQSMNWQRRSDAPVPIQYGDLAAWGSDKIIMYGGNGGNLAQPISITEQNPSDVHVLDLNTNEWESYTAELPSGVPGLTPQSSAIAFHRMAVASLDPPIVLLFGGRINGHVLVLTGGPVGSPRTSGWFYFSWIWIHGIFMFAAWGLCLPIGAFIFRFFRHKKFAWPVHLALQSIGIVFSIVGFIASFYTGGRFDFAHAYVGIIVFILGCLQPINAAFRCHPRGRNFLCKIDYSKRFIFNAIHQLGGRAALLLGIANIMLGIPLAQLQVGWLIGVGVWFAVLIAGHFLCEILRTRGILPRIPRSDNELYLPGPLKKLHTNAHRDEDLIAPIPKDVGRAPEASGQ
;
A
#
# COMPACT_ATOMS: atom_id res chain seq x y z
N MET A 1 11.54 -25.71 -51.80
CA MET A 1 11.50 -24.34 -51.23
C MET A 1 11.06 -24.28 -49.77
N THR A 2 10.27 -25.25 -49.27
CA THR A 2 9.78 -25.36 -47.89
C THR A 2 10.79 -25.89 -46.85
N LEU A 3 11.89 -26.53 -47.28
CA LEU A 3 12.95 -27.04 -46.40
C LEU A 3 14.05 -26.00 -46.07
N VAL A 4 14.23 -24.99 -46.92
CA VAL A 4 15.23 -23.92 -46.70
C VAL A 4 14.67 -22.84 -45.77
N LEU A 5 13.34 -22.66 -45.73
CA LEU A 5 12.65 -21.68 -44.88
C LEU A 5 12.50 -22.17 -43.42
N SER A 6 12.37 -23.47 -43.21
CA SER A 6 12.31 -24.10 -41.87
C SER A 6 13.69 -24.15 -41.19
N LEU A 7 14.78 -24.27 -41.97
CA LEU A 7 16.16 -24.14 -41.46
C LEU A 7 16.55 -22.69 -41.14
N LEU A 8 16.02 -21.70 -41.86
CA LEU A 8 16.19 -20.28 -41.54
C LEU A 8 15.50 -19.90 -40.23
N LEU A 9 14.32 -20.44 -39.94
CA LEU A 9 13.65 -20.27 -38.64
C LEU A 9 14.36 -21.04 -37.49
N ALA A 10 14.99 -22.18 -37.78
CA ALA A 10 15.79 -22.94 -36.80
C ALA A 10 17.15 -22.30 -36.47
N CYS A 11 17.79 -21.61 -37.43
CA CYS A 11 19.00 -20.82 -37.14
C CYS A 11 18.67 -19.51 -36.41
N ILE A 12 17.49 -18.91 -36.66
CA ILE A 12 16.98 -17.77 -35.89
C ILE A 12 16.59 -18.20 -34.46
N SER A 13 16.10 -19.43 -34.25
CA SER A 13 15.68 -19.91 -32.92
C SER A 13 16.84 -20.25 -31.97
N TRP A 14 18.01 -20.66 -32.48
CA TRP A 14 19.19 -20.91 -31.63
C TRP A 14 20.00 -19.64 -31.31
N GLN A 15 20.00 -18.65 -32.22
CA GLN A 15 20.61 -17.34 -31.94
C GLN A 15 19.74 -16.47 -31.02
N ALA A 16 18.42 -16.70 -30.96
CA ALA A 16 17.50 -15.89 -30.16
C ALA A 16 17.62 -16.09 -28.63
N LEU A 17 18.05 -17.25 -28.14
CA LEU A 17 18.19 -17.52 -26.70
C LEU A 17 19.58 -17.19 -26.13
N SER A 18 20.56 -16.87 -26.99
CA SER A 18 21.91 -16.48 -26.59
C SER A 18 22.18 -14.97 -26.67
N ALA A 19 21.19 -14.20 -27.12
CA ALA A 19 21.24 -12.74 -27.20
C ALA A 19 20.50 -12.09 -26.01
N PRO A 20 20.97 -10.92 -25.52
CA PRO A 20 20.23 -10.16 -24.52
C PRO A 20 18.87 -9.72 -25.07
N PHE A 21 17.97 -9.32 -24.17
CA PHE A 21 16.70 -8.73 -24.55
C PHE A 21 16.87 -7.57 -25.54
N ARG A 22 15.99 -7.52 -26.54
CA ARG A 22 16.02 -6.47 -27.58
C ARG A 22 14.63 -6.10 -28.02
N TRP A 23 14.35 -4.80 -27.99
CA TRP A 23 13.16 -4.19 -28.56
C TRP A 23 13.43 -3.78 -30.01
N THR A 24 12.52 -4.14 -30.91
CA THR A 24 12.57 -3.70 -32.32
C THR A 24 11.22 -3.19 -32.78
N VAL A 25 11.21 -2.16 -33.64
CA VAL A 25 9.99 -1.67 -34.29
C VAL A 25 9.60 -2.64 -35.40
N LEU A 26 8.33 -3.06 -35.40
CA LEU A 26 7.84 -4.07 -36.32
C LEU A 26 6.95 -3.49 -37.43
N ASP A 27 6.19 -2.43 -37.15
CA ASP A 27 5.30 -1.81 -38.13
C ASP A 27 6.02 -0.80 -39.04
N GLN A 28 5.32 -0.37 -40.10
CA GLN A 28 5.78 0.66 -41.05
C GLN A 28 4.86 1.91 -41.05
N GLY A 29 4.10 2.14 -39.98
CA GLY A 29 3.07 3.17 -39.90
C GLY A 29 1.71 2.75 -40.48
N GLY A 30 0.85 3.73 -40.78
CA GLY A 30 -0.50 3.50 -41.34
C GLY A 30 -1.51 2.90 -40.36
N GLY A 31 -1.14 2.80 -39.08
CA GLY A 31 -1.94 2.19 -38.03
C GLY A 31 -2.93 3.12 -37.32
N PRO A 32 -3.51 2.64 -36.21
CA PRO A 32 -4.47 3.36 -35.37
C PRO A 32 -3.97 4.68 -34.75
N GLY A 33 -2.70 5.06 -34.93
CA GLY A 33 -2.07 6.20 -34.29
C GLY A 33 -1.79 5.99 -32.80
N ALA A 34 -1.15 6.99 -32.18
CA ALA A 34 -0.77 6.96 -30.76
C ALA A 34 -2.01 6.91 -29.86
N ARG A 35 -2.02 5.96 -28.91
CA ARG A 35 -3.12 5.76 -27.96
C ARG A 35 -2.66 5.07 -26.69
N ASP A 36 -3.10 5.57 -25.54
CA ASP A 36 -2.87 4.98 -24.23
C ASP A 36 -3.90 3.91 -23.91
N ARG A 37 -3.44 2.85 -23.24
CA ARG A 37 -4.23 1.74 -22.68
C ARG A 37 -5.34 1.22 -23.63
N PRO A 38 -5.00 0.88 -24.88
CA PRO A 38 -5.92 0.11 -25.71
C PRO A 38 -6.19 -1.26 -25.06
N GLY A 39 -7.31 -1.89 -25.40
CA GLY A 39 -7.48 -3.33 -25.14
C GLY A 39 -6.80 -4.10 -26.28
N ILE A 40 -5.88 -5.02 -25.97
CA ILE A 40 -5.20 -5.82 -26.99
C ILE A 40 -5.30 -7.32 -26.73
N GLY A 41 -5.13 -8.10 -27.79
CA GLY A 41 -5.06 -9.56 -27.75
C GLY A 41 -4.38 -10.09 -29.00
N PHE A 42 -3.86 -11.32 -28.96
CA PHE A 42 -3.15 -11.90 -30.08
C PHE A 42 -3.86 -13.16 -30.60
N ASP A 43 -4.17 -13.19 -31.90
CA ASP A 43 -4.62 -14.38 -32.62
C ASP A 43 -3.39 -15.10 -33.19
N PRO A 44 -2.93 -16.21 -32.60
CA PRO A 44 -1.75 -16.91 -33.08
C PRO A 44 -1.99 -17.70 -34.37
N VAL A 45 -3.25 -18.00 -34.71
CA VAL A 45 -3.59 -18.72 -35.95
C VAL A 45 -3.38 -17.81 -37.14
N ARG A 46 -3.85 -16.56 -37.05
CA ARG A 46 -3.69 -15.55 -38.11
C ARG A 46 -2.46 -14.65 -37.93
N ARG A 47 -1.74 -14.78 -36.81
CA ARG A 47 -0.60 -13.95 -36.41
C ARG A 47 -0.94 -12.46 -36.35
N ASN A 48 -2.11 -12.16 -35.79
CA ASN A 48 -2.65 -10.81 -35.74
C ASN A 48 -2.69 -10.30 -34.29
N LEU A 49 -2.11 -9.11 -34.07
CA LEU A 49 -2.36 -8.32 -32.86
C LEU A 49 -3.64 -7.52 -33.06
N ILE A 50 -4.67 -7.80 -32.28
CA ILE A 50 -5.95 -7.08 -32.30
C ILE A 50 -5.89 -5.97 -31.26
N SER A 51 -6.38 -4.78 -31.61
CA SER A 51 -6.48 -3.61 -30.74
C SER A 51 -7.86 -2.98 -30.82
N PHE A 52 -8.42 -2.63 -29.66
CA PHE A 52 -9.66 -1.88 -29.53
C PHE A 52 -9.48 -0.66 -28.62
N GLY A 53 -10.08 0.45 -29.03
CA GLY A 53 -10.21 1.64 -28.19
C GLY A 53 -8.88 2.25 -27.76
N GLY A 54 -8.81 2.73 -26.53
CA GLY A 54 -7.71 3.55 -26.01
C GLY A 54 -8.03 5.04 -26.06
N ARG A 55 -7.06 5.88 -25.66
CA ARG A 55 -7.23 7.33 -25.67
C ARG A 55 -6.00 8.08 -26.16
N SER A 56 -6.19 9.27 -26.72
CA SER A 56 -5.12 10.23 -27.01
C SER A 56 -5.52 11.61 -26.50
N GLY A 57 -4.88 12.07 -25.43
CA GLY A 57 -5.34 13.24 -24.68
C GLY A 57 -6.77 13.03 -24.16
N SER A 58 -7.68 13.93 -24.54
CA SER A 58 -9.12 13.84 -24.25
C SER A 58 -9.90 13.00 -25.26
N THR A 59 -9.28 12.58 -26.36
CA THR A 59 -9.96 11.81 -27.42
C THR A 59 -10.04 10.35 -27.02
N LEU A 60 -11.24 9.79 -27.03
CA LEU A 60 -11.51 8.37 -26.80
C LEU A 60 -11.76 7.67 -28.13
N PHE A 61 -11.24 6.46 -28.26
CA PHE A 61 -11.43 5.65 -29.47
C PHE A 61 -12.37 4.48 -29.20
N GLN A 62 -13.12 4.09 -30.25
CA GLN A 62 -13.97 2.89 -30.31
C GLN A 62 -13.73 2.07 -31.57
N ASP A 63 -12.65 2.38 -32.29
CA ASP A 63 -12.26 1.65 -33.48
C ASP A 63 -11.56 0.33 -33.10
N THR A 64 -11.65 -0.62 -34.01
CA THR A 64 -10.93 -1.89 -33.95
C THR A 64 -9.94 -1.96 -35.09
N TRP A 65 -8.73 -2.38 -34.77
CA TRP A 65 -7.66 -2.61 -35.73
C TRP A 65 -7.04 -3.97 -35.47
N TYR A 66 -6.46 -4.57 -36.50
CA TYR A 66 -5.50 -5.65 -36.31
C TYR A 66 -4.22 -5.37 -37.09
N PHE A 67 -3.10 -5.80 -36.53
CA PHE A 67 -1.79 -5.76 -37.15
C PHE A 67 -1.35 -7.18 -37.47
N ASN A 68 -1.12 -7.48 -38.75
CA ASN A 68 -0.56 -8.76 -39.14
C ASN A 68 0.97 -8.73 -39.01
N VAL A 69 1.51 -9.61 -38.18
CA VAL A 69 2.96 -9.66 -37.85
C VAL A 69 3.81 -10.05 -39.06
N GLU A 70 3.26 -10.83 -39.99
CA GLU A 70 3.99 -11.35 -41.14
C GLU A 70 4.07 -10.32 -42.27
N SER A 71 2.95 -9.72 -42.66
CA SER A 71 2.93 -8.64 -43.65
C SER A 71 3.35 -7.29 -43.09
N ARG A 72 3.40 -7.13 -41.76
CA ARG A 72 3.72 -5.88 -41.03
C ARG A 72 2.77 -4.73 -41.37
N THR A 73 1.50 -5.04 -41.58
CA THR A 73 0.47 -4.07 -41.97
C THR A 73 -0.66 -4.00 -40.96
N TRP A 74 -1.09 -2.78 -40.69
CA TRP A 74 -2.32 -2.50 -39.97
C TRP A 74 -3.53 -2.52 -40.90
N THR A 75 -4.61 -3.11 -40.43
CA THR A 75 -5.91 -3.09 -41.09
C THR A 75 -6.98 -2.65 -40.10
N ARG A 76 -7.79 -1.68 -40.49
CA ARG A 76 -8.97 -1.26 -39.71
C ARG A 76 -10.10 -2.25 -39.94
N VAL A 77 -10.72 -2.72 -38.86
CA VAL A 77 -11.91 -3.56 -38.93
C VAL A 77 -13.14 -2.67 -38.99
N ASN A 78 -13.92 -2.80 -40.06
CA ASN A 78 -15.17 -2.05 -40.24
C ASN A 78 -16.32 -2.79 -39.56
N VAL A 79 -16.56 -2.49 -38.29
CA VAL A 79 -17.61 -3.14 -37.49
C VAL A 79 -18.82 -2.22 -37.32
N PRO A 80 -20.05 -2.65 -37.64
CA PRO A 80 -21.24 -1.88 -37.29
C PRO A 80 -21.48 -1.95 -35.78
N ASN A 81 -21.91 -0.82 -35.18
CA ASN A 81 -22.28 -0.72 -33.76
C ASN A 81 -21.19 -1.24 -32.77
N PRO A 82 -19.97 -0.68 -32.81
CA PRO A 82 -18.93 -1.08 -31.87
C PRO A 82 -19.31 -0.71 -30.41
N PRO A 83 -18.68 -1.36 -29.41
CA PRO A 83 -18.78 -0.96 -28.02
C PRO A 83 -18.38 0.51 -27.85
N ALA A 84 -18.95 1.18 -26.85
CA ALA A 84 -18.65 2.58 -26.58
C ALA A 84 -17.14 2.85 -26.42
N ALA A 85 -16.69 4.01 -26.90
CA ALA A 85 -15.30 4.45 -26.80
C ALA A 85 -14.80 4.42 -25.36
N ARG A 86 -13.64 3.80 -25.14
CA ARG A 86 -13.07 3.60 -23.80
C ARG A 86 -11.59 3.28 -23.86
N PHE A 87 -10.89 3.56 -22.77
CA PHE A 87 -9.52 3.08 -22.54
C PHE A 87 -9.48 2.21 -21.28
N ASP A 88 -8.36 1.51 -21.06
CA ASP A 88 -8.15 0.65 -19.89
C ASP A 88 -9.15 -0.50 -19.75
N ALA A 89 -9.75 -0.92 -20.88
CA ALA A 89 -10.53 -2.14 -20.93
C ALA A 89 -9.59 -3.34 -20.76
N ILE A 90 -10.02 -4.31 -19.95
CA ILE A 90 -9.43 -5.65 -19.96
C ILE A 90 -9.83 -6.32 -21.26
N ALA A 91 -8.87 -6.98 -21.88
CA ALA A 91 -9.03 -7.61 -23.17
C ALA A 91 -8.32 -8.96 -23.22
N GLY A 92 -8.69 -9.79 -24.18
CA GLY A 92 -8.00 -11.04 -24.44
C GLY A 92 -8.57 -11.77 -25.64
N TYR A 93 -7.76 -12.63 -26.25
CA TYR A 93 -8.16 -13.49 -27.35
C TYR A 93 -8.30 -14.92 -26.85
N ASP A 94 -9.44 -15.55 -27.12
CA ASP A 94 -9.67 -16.95 -26.79
C ASP A 94 -9.25 -17.85 -27.95
N LEU A 95 -8.30 -18.76 -27.69
CA LEU A 95 -7.82 -19.72 -28.67
C LEU A 95 -8.85 -20.78 -29.01
N THR A 96 -9.80 -21.05 -28.11
CA THR A 96 -10.78 -22.13 -28.29
C THR A 96 -11.92 -21.68 -29.20
N THR A 97 -12.49 -20.50 -28.94
CA THR A 97 -13.61 -19.95 -29.71
C THR A 97 -13.17 -19.02 -30.84
N GLY A 98 -11.92 -18.54 -30.84
CA GLY A 98 -11.42 -17.57 -31.81
C GLY A 98 -11.99 -16.16 -31.61
N LEU A 99 -12.49 -15.86 -30.41
CA LEU A 99 -13.13 -14.59 -30.07
C LEU A 99 -12.14 -13.64 -29.40
N PHE A 100 -12.19 -12.37 -29.78
CA PHE A 100 -11.54 -11.30 -29.02
C PHE A 100 -12.56 -10.65 -28.08
N ALA A 101 -12.30 -10.66 -26.78
CA ALA A 101 -13.20 -10.17 -25.76
C ALA A 101 -12.68 -8.89 -25.11
N ILE A 102 -13.59 -7.99 -24.74
CA ILE A 102 -13.29 -6.81 -23.92
C ILE A 102 -14.34 -6.64 -22.81
N SER A 103 -13.91 -6.09 -21.68
CA SER A 103 -14.80 -5.62 -20.62
C SER A 103 -14.15 -4.48 -19.85
N THR A 104 -14.91 -3.84 -18.96
CA THR A 104 -14.47 -2.72 -18.11
C THR A 104 -13.98 -1.51 -18.93
N GLY A 105 -13.40 -0.52 -18.26
CA GLY A 105 -12.75 0.62 -18.89
C GLY A 105 -13.37 1.95 -18.48
N ASP A 106 -12.80 3.02 -19.04
CA ASP A 106 -13.07 4.40 -18.64
C ASP A 106 -13.40 5.27 -19.85
N ALA A 107 -14.47 6.05 -19.71
CA ALA A 107 -14.90 7.16 -20.56
C ALA A 107 -15.51 8.28 -19.70
N ALA A 108 -14.83 8.65 -18.62
CA ALA A 108 -15.29 9.54 -17.54
C ALA A 108 -16.29 10.62 -18.00
N PRO A 109 -17.45 10.76 -17.32
CA PRO A 109 -17.78 10.18 -16.01
C PRO A 109 -18.30 8.73 -16.06
N VAL A 110 -18.32 8.09 -17.22
CA VAL A 110 -18.84 6.72 -17.38
C VAL A 110 -17.70 5.70 -17.24
N PHE A 111 -17.90 4.73 -16.35
CA PHE A 111 -17.12 3.49 -16.33
C PHE A 111 -17.96 2.36 -16.87
N PHE A 112 -17.33 1.26 -17.29
CA PHE A 112 -18.03 0.15 -17.92
C PHE A 112 -17.90 -1.16 -17.12
N ASN A 113 -18.86 -2.06 -17.31
CA ASN A 113 -18.93 -3.42 -16.77
C ASN A 113 -19.57 -4.42 -17.77
N ASP A 114 -19.84 -3.98 -19.00
CA ASP A 114 -20.35 -4.81 -20.09
C ASP A 114 -19.27 -5.77 -20.60
N LEU A 115 -19.68 -6.89 -21.21
CA LEU A 115 -18.78 -7.86 -21.84
C LEU A 115 -19.13 -8.00 -23.30
N TRP A 116 -18.17 -7.65 -24.15
CA TRP A 116 -18.30 -7.71 -25.60
C TRP A 116 -17.30 -8.70 -26.19
N VAL A 117 -17.74 -9.43 -27.22
CA VAL A 117 -16.88 -10.27 -28.04
C VAL A 117 -16.95 -9.83 -29.50
N LEU A 118 -15.81 -9.84 -30.17
CA LEU A 118 -15.68 -9.58 -31.58
C LEU A 118 -15.64 -10.91 -32.33
N VAL A 119 -16.64 -11.12 -33.17
CA VAL A 119 -16.81 -12.28 -34.03
C VAL A 119 -16.31 -11.95 -35.42
N ASP A 120 -15.63 -12.91 -36.06
CA ASP A 120 -15.22 -12.84 -37.47
C ASP A 120 -14.42 -11.59 -37.85
N TYR A 121 -13.51 -11.13 -36.97
CA TYR A 121 -12.83 -9.83 -37.12
C TYR A 121 -12.04 -9.64 -38.42
N ALA A 122 -11.61 -10.74 -39.05
CA ALA A 122 -10.87 -10.76 -40.31
C ALA A 122 -11.65 -11.43 -41.46
N GLY A 123 -12.92 -11.74 -41.26
CA GLY A 123 -13.78 -12.30 -42.29
C GLY A 123 -14.70 -11.25 -42.92
N PRO A 124 -15.67 -11.69 -43.74
CA PRO A 124 -16.54 -10.79 -44.49
C PRO A 124 -17.55 -10.03 -43.60
N ASN A 125 -17.87 -10.53 -42.41
CA ASN A 125 -18.92 -9.96 -41.55
C ASN A 125 -18.45 -9.78 -40.11
N PRO A 126 -17.46 -8.90 -39.84
CA PRO A 126 -16.98 -8.66 -38.49
C PRO A 126 -18.07 -7.98 -37.66
N GLN A 127 -18.34 -8.49 -36.46
CA GLN A 127 -19.41 -7.97 -35.58
C GLN A 127 -19.04 -8.03 -34.10
N TRP A 128 -19.33 -6.94 -33.40
CA TRP A 128 -19.30 -6.89 -31.95
C TRP A 128 -20.62 -7.39 -31.37
N ARG A 129 -20.56 -8.27 -30.37
CA ARG A 129 -21.73 -8.80 -29.67
C ARG A 129 -21.56 -8.69 -28.17
N ARG A 130 -22.54 -8.10 -27.51
CA ARG A 130 -22.63 -8.09 -26.05
C ARG A 130 -23.19 -9.42 -25.56
N ILE A 131 -22.50 -10.08 -24.63
CA ILE A 131 -22.81 -11.46 -24.21
C ILE A 131 -23.23 -11.59 -22.74
N ASP A 132 -23.08 -10.53 -21.94
CA ASP A 132 -23.51 -10.48 -20.54
C ASP A 132 -24.98 -10.07 -20.34
N ASN A 133 -25.74 -9.83 -21.41
CA ASN A 133 -27.12 -9.31 -21.33
C ASN A 133 -28.09 -10.19 -20.53
N GLN A 134 -27.79 -11.49 -20.42
CA GLN A 134 -28.59 -12.47 -19.69
C GLN A 134 -28.05 -12.75 -18.28
N SER A 135 -26.94 -12.10 -17.91
CA SER A 135 -26.31 -12.28 -16.61
C SER A 135 -27.17 -11.63 -15.53
N THR A 136 -27.56 -12.40 -14.51
CA THR A 136 -28.27 -11.88 -13.33
C THR A 136 -27.31 -11.23 -12.34
N LEU A 137 -26.03 -11.64 -12.38
CA LEU A 137 -24.96 -11.03 -11.62
C LEU A 137 -24.25 -9.98 -12.50
N SER A 138 -24.00 -8.80 -11.95
CA SER A 138 -23.16 -7.79 -12.58
C SER A 138 -22.29 -7.15 -11.50
N PHE A 139 -21.04 -6.87 -11.85
CA PHE A 139 -20.14 -6.11 -10.99
C PHE A 139 -20.23 -4.62 -11.30
N GLU A 140 -19.78 -3.78 -10.37
CA GLU A 140 -19.84 -2.33 -10.51
C GLU A 140 -18.97 -1.84 -11.66
N PRO A 141 -19.42 -0.87 -12.49
CA PRO A 141 -18.63 -0.30 -13.57
C PRO A 141 -17.31 0.28 -13.06
N ARG A 142 -16.19 -0.12 -13.66
CA ARG A 142 -14.85 0.14 -13.11
C ARG A 142 -13.75 0.16 -14.17
N TYR A 143 -12.59 0.72 -13.82
CA TYR A 143 -11.39 0.74 -14.65
C TYR A 143 -10.12 0.41 -13.84
N GLY A 144 -8.99 0.27 -14.53
CA GLY A 144 -7.71 -0.06 -13.90
C GLY A 144 -7.72 -1.45 -13.26
N CYS A 145 -8.51 -2.35 -13.81
CA CYS A 145 -8.65 -3.73 -13.36
C CYS A 145 -7.41 -4.55 -13.75
N GLY A 146 -7.34 -5.77 -13.23
CA GLY A 146 -6.53 -6.85 -13.79
C GLY A 146 -7.42 -7.94 -14.39
N GLY A 147 -6.80 -8.91 -15.07
CA GLY A 147 -7.47 -10.06 -15.66
C GLY A 147 -7.30 -10.10 -17.18
N GLY A 148 -8.11 -10.93 -17.84
CA GLY A 148 -8.01 -11.20 -19.26
C GLY A 148 -8.56 -12.57 -19.60
N MET A 149 -8.33 -13.00 -20.85
CA MET A 149 -8.73 -14.32 -21.30
C MET A 149 -7.73 -15.38 -20.82
N ASN A 150 -8.21 -16.39 -20.09
CA ASN A 150 -7.40 -17.50 -19.64
C ASN A 150 -7.56 -18.73 -20.56
N PRO A 151 -6.50 -19.55 -20.75
CA PRO A 151 -6.57 -20.81 -21.50
C PRO A 151 -7.63 -21.81 -21.00
N ASP A 152 -8.14 -21.65 -19.77
CA ASP A 152 -9.24 -22.46 -19.24
C ASP A 152 -10.63 -22.13 -19.84
N GLY A 153 -10.71 -21.17 -20.77
CA GLY A 153 -11.94 -20.76 -21.44
C GLY A 153 -12.75 -19.71 -20.68
N TYR A 154 -12.22 -19.17 -19.58
CA TYR A 154 -12.85 -18.09 -18.84
C TYR A 154 -12.15 -16.75 -19.03
N PHE A 155 -12.96 -15.70 -19.12
CA PHE A 155 -12.55 -14.32 -19.06
C PHE A 155 -12.62 -13.82 -17.62
N TYR A 156 -11.49 -13.42 -17.05
CA TYR A 156 -11.38 -12.98 -15.66
C TYR A 156 -11.33 -11.45 -15.56
N ILE A 157 -11.97 -10.91 -14.53
CA ILE A 157 -11.85 -9.51 -14.09
C ILE A 157 -11.53 -9.52 -12.61
N THR A 158 -10.55 -8.72 -12.19
CA THR A 158 -10.24 -8.55 -10.77
C THR A 158 -9.93 -7.09 -10.46
N HIS A 159 -10.21 -6.69 -9.22
CA HIS A 159 -9.87 -5.37 -8.70
C HIS A 159 -10.50 -4.22 -9.52
N GLY A 160 -9.88 -3.04 -9.47
CA GLY A 160 -10.30 -1.86 -10.21
C GLY A 160 -10.78 -0.73 -9.30
N PHE A 161 -11.23 0.35 -9.92
CA PHE A 161 -11.74 1.53 -9.22
C PHE A 161 -13.04 2.01 -9.85
N SER A 162 -13.97 2.43 -8.99
CA SER A 162 -15.19 3.14 -9.37
C SER A 162 -15.57 4.12 -8.28
N SER A 163 -15.93 5.35 -8.67
CA SER A 163 -16.66 6.29 -7.81
C SER A 163 -16.07 6.47 -6.40
N GLY A 164 -14.74 6.57 -6.29
CA GLY A 164 -14.07 6.74 -5.00
C GLY A 164 -13.95 5.47 -4.17
N THR A 165 -14.09 4.29 -4.78
CA THR A 165 -13.89 2.98 -4.15
C THR A 165 -12.93 2.15 -4.98
N ARG A 166 -11.98 1.50 -4.31
CA ARG A 166 -11.11 0.48 -4.90
C ARG A 166 -11.64 -0.90 -4.55
N TYR A 167 -11.54 -1.83 -5.48
CA TYR A 167 -12.07 -3.18 -5.34
C TYR A 167 -10.96 -4.23 -5.31
N SER A 168 -11.22 -5.38 -4.68
CA SER A 168 -10.37 -6.58 -4.68
C SER A 168 -11.14 -7.88 -4.96
N ASP A 169 -12.42 -7.75 -5.29
CA ASP A 169 -13.25 -8.85 -5.77
C ASP A 169 -12.74 -9.35 -7.13
N THR A 170 -13.11 -10.59 -7.44
CA THR A 170 -12.73 -11.27 -8.68
C THR A 170 -13.95 -11.95 -9.26
N PHE A 171 -14.12 -11.80 -10.57
CA PHE A 171 -15.22 -12.35 -11.35
C PHE A 171 -14.67 -13.13 -12.54
N ARG A 172 -15.44 -14.10 -13.02
CA ARG A 172 -15.15 -14.79 -14.28
C ARG A 172 -16.40 -14.97 -15.12
N PHE A 173 -16.21 -15.12 -16.42
CA PHE A 173 -17.27 -15.41 -17.38
C PHE A 173 -16.79 -16.44 -18.40
N ARG A 174 -17.55 -17.51 -18.65
CA ARG A 174 -17.23 -18.48 -19.70
C ARG A 174 -17.65 -17.93 -21.06
N LEU A 175 -16.71 -17.77 -21.99
CA LEU A 175 -17.03 -17.25 -23.31
C LEU A 175 -17.78 -18.27 -24.16
N SER A 176 -18.78 -17.78 -24.91
CA SER A 176 -19.52 -18.54 -25.92
C SER A 176 -19.91 -17.61 -27.05
N ALA A 177 -19.76 -18.09 -28.29
CA ALA A 177 -20.16 -17.34 -29.48
C ALA A 177 -21.68 -17.37 -29.71
N THR A 178 -22.41 -18.34 -29.15
CA THR A 178 -23.79 -18.64 -29.55
C THR A 178 -24.81 -18.50 -28.42
N SER A 179 -24.39 -18.60 -27.16
CA SER A 179 -25.26 -18.50 -25.99
C SER A 179 -24.83 -17.34 -25.09
N GLY A 180 -25.80 -16.67 -24.45
CA GLY A 180 -25.48 -15.82 -23.30
C GLY A 180 -24.94 -16.65 -22.13
N GLY A 181 -24.42 -15.96 -21.13
CA GLY A 181 -23.89 -16.57 -19.92
C GLY A 181 -24.12 -15.65 -18.72
N SER A 182 -23.61 -16.08 -17.57
CA SER A 182 -23.63 -15.26 -16.35
C SER A 182 -22.22 -15.09 -15.83
N TRP A 183 -21.95 -13.93 -15.26
CA TRP A 183 -20.81 -13.72 -14.39
C TRP A 183 -20.90 -14.66 -13.19
N GLU A 184 -19.73 -15.13 -12.75
CA GLU A 184 -19.53 -15.86 -11.51
C GLU A 184 -18.62 -15.02 -10.61
N LYS A 185 -19.04 -14.76 -9.36
CA LYS A 185 -18.20 -14.09 -8.36
C LYS A 185 -17.34 -15.12 -7.64
N LEU A 186 -16.03 -14.89 -7.59
CA LEU A 186 -15.06 -15.78 -6.97
C LEU A 186 -14.60 -15.28 -5.60
N SER A 187 -14.50 -13.97 -5.42
CA SER A 187 -14.08 -13.36 -4.15
C SER A 187 -14.87 -12.09 -3.85
N GLU A 188 -14.94 -11.76 -2.56
CA GLU A 188 -15.46 -10.50 -2.06
C GLU A 188 -14.39 -9.39 -2.10
N THR A 189 -14.83 -8.13 -2.00
CA THR A 189 -13.89 -7.02 -1.79
C THR A 189 -13.55 -6.93 -0.30
N PHE A 190 -12.26 -6.98 0.02
CA PHE A 190 -11.74 -6.93 1.38
C PHE A 190 -10.97 -5.64 1.63
N GLN A 191 -11.34 -4.93 2.70
CA GLN A 191 -10.72 -3.63 3.01
C GLN A 191 -9.32 -3.73 3.63
N TYR A 192 -9.04 -4.82 4.35
CA TYR A 192 -7.84 -5.00 5.17
C TYR A 192 -7.30 -6.44 5.12
N GLY A 193 -7.46 -7.12 3.97
CA GLY A 193 -7.04 -8.51 3.82
C GLY A 193 -5.52 -8.66 3.92
N ILE A 194 -5.02 -9.39 4.91
CA ILE A 194 -3.57 -9.59 5.11
C ILE A 194 -3.03 -10.69 4.19
N ASN A 195 -3.89 -11.62 3.77
CA ASN A 195 -3.52 -12.80 2.97
C ASN A 195 -3.91 -12.67 1.49
N GLU A 196 -4.37 -11.49 1.08
CA GLU A 196 -4.83 -11.22 -0.27
C GLU A 196 -4.51 -9.77 -0.63
N PRO A 197 -4.40 -9.42 -1.92
CA PRO A 197 -4.15 -8.05 -2.31
C PRO A 197 -5.32 -7.14 -1.90
N HIS A 198 -4.99 -6.02 -1.25
CA HIS A 198 -5.98 -4.97 -0.96
C HIS A 198 -6.61 -4.40 -2.23
N GLY A 199 -7.80 -3.82 -2.06
CA GLY A 199 -8.48 -3.04 -3.09
C GLY A 199 -7.56 -2.02 -3.76
N ARG A 200 -7.36 -2.17 -5.08
CA ARG A 200 -6.43 -1.35 -5.87
C ARG A 200 -6.88 -1.21 -7.31
N CYS A 201 -6.28 -0.27 -8.05
CA CYS A 201 -6.44 -0.19 -9.50
C CYS A 201 -5.11 0.12 -10.18
N LEU A 202 -5.11 0.18 -11.52
CA LEU A 202 -3.92 0.40 -12.36
C LEU A 202 -2.86 -0.70 -12.19
N VAL A 203 -3.33 -1.92 -11.90
CA VAL A 203 -2.48 -3.09 -11.72
C VAL A 203 -1.93 -3.54 -13.06
N ALA A 204 -0.69 -4.03 -13.05
CA ALA A 204 -0.16 -4.80 -14.16
C ALA A 204 -0.57 -6.26 -13.95
N ASN A 205 -0.87 -6.98 -15.03
CA ASN A 205 -1.25 -8.38 -14.91
C ASN A 205 -0.85 -9.21 -16.12
N ALA A 206 -0.62 -10.50 -15.92
CA ALA A 206 -0.37 -11.46 -16.98
C ALA A 206 -1.12 -12.76 -16.69
N ILE A 207 -1.50 -13.45 -17.75
CA ILE A 207 -2.06 -14.80 -17.69
C ILE A 207 -0.90 -15.79 -17.87
N PRO A 208 -0.52 -16.60 -16.87
CA PRO A 208 0.37 -17.73 -17.08
C PRO A 208 -0.21 -18.68 -18.11
N LEU A 209 0.64 -19.17 -19.00
CA LEU A 209 0.21 -20.07 -20.07
C LEU A 209 0.28 -21.55 -19.63
N ASP A 210 1.17 -21.90 -18.71
CA ASP A 210 1.11 -23.16 -17.98
C ASP A 210 0.19 -23.00 -16.76
N SER A 211 -0.92 -23.75 -16.80
CA SER A 211 -1.97 -23.67 -15.78
C SER A 211 -1.46 -24.02 -14.37
N LYS A 212 -0.33 -24.74 -14.23
CA LYS A 212 0.25 -25.06 -12.90
C LYS A 212 0.64 -23.81 -12.10
N PHE A 213 0.92 -22.70 -12.78
CA PHE A 213 1.26 -21.43 -12.13
C PHE A 213 0.05 -20.57 -11.75
N GLY A 214 -1.17 -21.04 -12.05
CA GLY A 214 -2.41 -20.40 -11.67
C GLY A 214 -3.15 -19.75 -12.83
N LYS A 215 -4.04 -18.82 -12.50
CA LYS A 215 -4.96 -18.14 -13.43
C LYS A 215 -4.41 -16.81 -13.93
N PHE A 216 -3.77 -16.03 -13.04
CA PHE A 216 -3.09 -14.80 -13.41
C PHE A 216 -2.07 -14.39 -12.35
N VAL A 217 -1.07 -13.63 -12.79
CA VAL A 217 -0.12 -12.89 -11.95
C VAL A 217 -0.52 -11.43 -11.96
N MET A 218 -0.55 -10.81 -10.79
CA MET A 218 -0.84 -9.39 -10.61
C MET A 218 0.34 -8.72 -9.93
N LEU A 219 0.66 -7.51 -10.37
CA LEU A 219 1.73 -6.70 -9.81
C LEU A 219 1.29 -5.26 -9.58
N GLY A 220 1.65 -4.76 -8.40
CA GLY A 220 1.68 -3.34 -8.11
C GLY A 220 0.31 -2.67 -8.17
N GLY A 221 0.24 -1.56 -8.90
CA GLY A 221 -0.93 -0.68 -8.99
C GLY A 221 -0.97 0.35 -7.85
N CYS A 222 -2.14 0.94 -7.65
CA CYS A 222 -2.37 1.96 -6.65
C CYS A 222 -3.39 1.46 -5.62
N ALA A 223 -2.94 1.18 -4.40
CA ALA A 223 -3.80 0.78 -3.29
C ALA A 223 -4.22 1.98 -2.41
N ASN A 224 -3.70 3.17 -2.70
CA ASN A 224 -3.93 4.38 -1.91
C ASN A 224 -5.28 5.04 -2.21
N GLY A 225 -6.03 5.36 -1.15
CA GLY A 225 -7.33 6.01 -1.23
C GLY A 225 -8.46 5.04 -1.59
N GLY A 226 -9.66 5.58 -1.80
CA GLY A 226 -10.80 4.79 -2.21
C GLY A 226 -11.37 3.85 -1.13
N ARG A 227 -11.48 4.36 0.11
CA ARG A 227 -11.84 3.63 1.35
C ARG A 227 -10.86 2.55 1.81
N HIS A 228 -9.71 2.46 1.14
CA HIS A 228 -8.62 1.52 1.44
C HIS A 228 -7.33 2.31 1.66
N GLY A 229 -6.39 1.71 2.40
CA GLY A 229 -5.03 2.23 2.51
C GLY A 229 -4.03 1.25 1.92
N GLY A 230 -2.88 1.78 1.49
CA GLY A 230 -1.80 1.01 0.91
C GLY A 230 -0.87 1.86 0.04
N PRO A 231 0.24 1.27 -0.42
CA PRO A 231 1.20 1.96 -1.26
C PRO A 231 0.61 2.31 -2.64
N CYS A 232 1.08 3.42 -3.21
CA CYS A 232 0.79 3.83 -4.57
C CYS A 232 1.98 4.62 -5.13
N PRO A 233 2.75 4.06 -6.08
CA PRO A 233 2.59 2.70 -6.60
C PRO A 233 2.98 1.63 -5.57
N ALA A 234 2.37 0.45 -5.72
CA ALA A 234 2.67 -0.75 -4.96
C ALA A 234 3.72 -1.60 -5.70
N TYR A 235 4.42 -2.48 -4.97
CA TYR A 235 5.51 -3.33 -5.47
C TYR A 235 5.29 -4.83 -5.21
N ASP A 236 4.20 -5.17 -4.53
CA ASP A 236 3.85 -6.52 -4.16
C ASP A 236 3.34 -7.32 -5.36
N THR A 237 3.82 -8.55 -5.46
CA THR A 237 3.46 -9.51 -6.51
C THR A 237 2.51 -10.56 -5.94
N TRP A 238 1.47 -10.90 -6.69
CA TRP A 238 0.48 -11.89 -6.29
C TRP A 238 0.16 -12.85 -7.45
N THR A 239 -0.07 -14.11 -7.12
CA THR A 239 -0.63 -15.09 -8.05
C THR A 239 -2.00 -15.54 -7.58
N PHE A 240 -2.96 -15.62 -8.50
CA PHE A 240 -4.24 -16.29 -8.25
C PHE A 240 -4.10 -17.75 -8.68
N ASP A 241 -4.06 -18.67 -7.72
CA ASP A 241 -3.74 -20.07 -7.99
C ASP A 241 -4.88 -20.85 -8.68
N GLN A 242 -4.64 -22.12 -8.99
CA GLN A 242 -5.64 -23.00 -9.61
C GLN A 242 -6.90 -23.19 -8.76
N SER A 243 -6.75 -23.12 -7.44
CA SER A 243 -7.80 -23.24 -6.44
C SER A 243 -8.52 -21.92 -6.18
N MET A 244 -8.22 -20.87 -6.98
CA MET A 244 -8.81 -19.54 -6.88
C MET A 244 -8.49 -18.83 -5.56
N ASN A 245 -7.28 -19.05 -5.04
CA ASN A 245 -6.76 -18.35 -3.86
C ASN A 245 -5.59 -17.46 -4.23
N TRP A 246 -5.49 -16.33 -3.52
CA TRP A 246 -4.36 -15.43 -3.65
C TRP A 246 -3.15 -15.95 -2.90
N GLN A 247 -1.99 -15.90 -3.56
CA GLN A 247 -0.70 -16.23 -2.97
C GLN A 247 0.28 -15.08 -3.20
N ARG A 248 0.90 -14.60 -2.12
CA ARG A 248 1.93 -13.56 -2.21
C ARG A 248 3.23 -14.16 -2.75
N ARG A 249 3.83 -13.46 -3.69
CA ARG A 249 5.12 -13.80 -4.32
C ARG A 249 6.21 -12.85 -3.83
N SER A 250 7.42 -13.00 -4.36
CA SER A 250 8.50 -12.06 -4.07
C SER A 250 8.15 -10.65 -4.60
N ASP A 251 8.60 -9.66 -3.85
CA ASP A 251 8.34 -8.26 -4.17
C ASP A 251 9.14 -7.86 -5.42
N ALA A 252 8.50 -7.11 -6.32
CA ALA A 252 9.13 -6.70 -7.57
C ALA A 252 10.29 -5.72 -7.33
N PRO A 253 11.24 -5.62 -8.28
CA PRO A 253 12.38 -4.73 -8.16
C PRO A 253 11.99 -3.25 -8.00
N VAL A 254 10.88 -2.85 -8.59
CA VAL A 254 10.37 -1.48 -8.57
C VAL A 254 8.87 -1.45 -8.34
N PRO A 255 8.36 -0.49 -7.55
CA PRO A 255 6.93 -0.24 -7.46
C PRO A 255 6.45 0.32 -8.80
N ILE A 256 5.31 -0.18 -9.31
CA ILE A 256 4.77 0.27 -10.60
C ILE A 256 3.26 0.50 -10.55
N GLN A 257 2.80 1.44 -11.37
CA GLN A 257 1.43 1.55 -11.85
C GLN A 257 1.47 1.85 -13.35
N TYR A 258 0.40 1.54 -14.08
CA TYR A 258 0.34 1.75 -15.55
C TYR A 258 1.44 1.02 -16.34
N GLY A 259 2.09 0.01 -15.76
CA GLY A 259 2.94 -0.93 -16.48
C GLY A 259 2.11 -2.11 -16.99
N ASP A 260 2.78 -3.06 -17.63
CA ASP A 260 2.13 -4.30 -18.04
C ASP A 260 3.01 -5.53 -17.78
N LEU A 261 2.39 -6.70 -17.75
CA LEU A 261 3.09 -7.97 -17.64
C LEU A 261 2.78 -8.85 -18.86
N ALA A 262 3.69 -9.76 -19.19
CA ALA A 262 3.43 -10.79 -20.20
C ALA A 262 4.12 -12.09 -19.82
N ALA A 263 3.54 -13.23 -20.21
CA ALA A 263 4.25 -14.51 -20.08
C ALA A 263 5.45 -14.55 -21.03
N TRP A 264 6.55 -15.13 -20.55
CA TRP A 264 7.78 -15.31 -21.29
C TRP A 264 8.19 -16.77 -21.20
N GLY A 265 7.98 -17.52 -22.28
CA GLY A 265 8.04 -18.98 -22.21
C GLY A 265 6.95 -19.54 -21.30
N SER A 266 7.17 -20.74 -20.76
CA SER A 266 6.17 -21.44 -19.95
C SER A 266 6.20 -21.06 -18.47
N ASP A 267 7.31 -20.50 -17.98
CA ASP A 267 7.61 -20.42 -16.54
C ASP A 267 8.07 -19.06 -16.04
N LYS A 268 8.10 -18.03 -16.90
CA LYS A 268 8.49 -16.68 -16.51
C LYS A 268 7.43 -15.65 -16.88
N ILE A 269 7.42 -14.55 -16.13
CA ILE A 269 6.66 -13.36 -16.43
C ILE A 269 7.64 -12.20 -16.61
N ILE A 270 7.48 -11.44 -17.69
CA ILE A 270 8.21 -10.18 -17.87
C ILE A 270 7.36 -9.01 -17.40
N MET A 271 8.01 -8.04 -16.78
CA MET A 271 7.50 -6.71 -16.50
C MET A 271 8.25 -5.70 -17.35
N TYR A 272 7.50 -4.84 -18.03
CA TYR A 272 8.06 -3.72 -18.77
C TYR A 272 7.32 -2.41 -18.46
N GLY A 273 8.12 -1.35 -18.35
CA GLY A 273 7.67 0.02 -18.12
C GLY A 273 6.67 0.22 -16.97
N GLY A 274 5.79 1.19 -17.15
CA GLY A 274 4.97 1.75 -16.07
C GLY A 274 5.55 3.05 -15.51
N ASN A 275 4.99 3.46 -14.38
CA ASN A 275 5.34 4.69 -13.68
C ASN A 275 5.59 4.35 -12.21
N GLY A 276 6.84 4.49 -11.77
CA GLY A 276 7.26 4.35 -10.37
C GLY A 276 6.81 5.48 -9.43
N GLY A 277 6.10 6.47 -9.98
CA GLY A 277 5.50 7.58 -9.25
C GLY A 277 6.41 8.80 -9.17
N ASN A 278 5.90 9.96 -9.60
CA ASN A 278 6.47 11.28 -9.31
C ASN A 278 6.06 11.82 -7.93
N LEU A 279 5.45 11.00 -7.07
CA LEU A 279 5.21 11.41 -5.68
C LEU A 279 6.59 11.49 -5.04
N ALA A 280 7.02 12.68 -4.64
CA ALA A 280 8.33 12.94 -4.02
C ALA A 280 8.54 12.03 -2.81
N GLN A 281 8.95 10.78 -3.04
CA GLN A 281 9.26 9.85 -1.98
C GLN A 281 10.51 10.38 -1.29
N PRO A 282 10.58 10.27 0.04
CA PRO A 282 11.64 10.91 0.80
C PRO A 282 13.02 10.33 0.47
N ILE A 283 13.07 9.04 0.10
CA ILE A 283 14.27 8.39 -0.46
C ILE A 283 13.81 7.43 -1.58
N SER A 284 14.14 7.77 -2.82
CA SER A 284 14.06 6.86 -3.97
C SER A 284 15.44 6.80 -4.63
N ILE A 285 16.10 5.65 -4.56
CA ILE A 285 17.35 5.39 -5.29
C ILE A 285 17.10 4.67 -6.62
N THR A 286 15.84 4.59 -7.05
CA THR A 286 15.45 3.79 -8.21
C THR A 286 14.77 4.67 -9.26
N GLU A 287 15.52 5.02 -10.29
CA GLU A 287 14.95 5.51 -11.54
C GLU A 287 14.70 4.31 -12.45
N GLN A 288 13.44 4.11 -12.83
CA GLN A 288 13.08 3.10 -13.82
C GLN A 288 13.62 3.53 -15.18
N ASN A 289 14.51 2.73 -15.78
CA ASN A 289 15.07 3.03 -17.08
C ASN A 289 14.18 2.43 -18.20
N PRO A 290 13.91 3.15 -19.30
CA PRO A 290 13.24 2.59 -20.48
C PRO A 290 13.84 1.30 -21.05
N SER A 291 15.12 1.04 -20.80
CA SER A 291 15.77 -0.21 -21.20
C SER A 291 15.51 -1.38 -20.24
N ASP A 292 14.95 -1.15 -19.05
CA ASP A 292 14.83 -2.20 -18.05
C ASP A 292 13.72 -3.19 -18.40
N VAL A 293 14.06 -4.47 -18.37
CA VAL A 293 13.12 -5.60 -18.43
C VAL A 293 13.34 -6.42 -17.18
N HIS A 294 12.28 -6.59 -16.40
CA HIS A 294 12.34 -7.40 -15.19
C HIS A 294 11.65 -8.74 -15.43
N VAL A 295 12.24 -9.81 -14.92
CA VAL A 295 11.79 -11.18 -15.13
C VAL A 295 11.49 -11.78 -13.77
N LEU A 296 10.27 -12.28 -13.60
CA LEU A 296 9.89 -13.14 -12.49
C LEU A 296 9.96 -14.59 -12.95
N ASP A 297 10.81 -15.39 -12.31
CA ASP A 297 10.77 -16.84 -12.47
C ASP A 297 9.70 -17.43 -11.54
N LEU A 298 8.71 -18.11 -12.11
CA LEU A 298 7.58 -18.65 -11.35
C LEU A 298 7.93 -19.94 -10.58
N ASN A 299 9.03 -20.62 -10.92
CA ASN A 299 9.51 -21.79 -10.19
C ASN A 299 10.29 -21.38 -8.95
N THR A 300 11.25 -20.45 -9.10
CA THR A 300 12.09 -19.99 -7.98
C THR A 300 11.43 -18.89 -7.15
N ASN A 301 10.43 -18.21 -7.73
CA ASN A 301 9.79 -17.03 -7.15
C ASN A 301 10.80 -15.89 -6.92
N GLU A 302 11.71 -15.67 -7.86
CA GLU A 302 12.73 -14.63 -7.79
C GLU A 302 12.60 -13.64 -8.94
N TRP A 303 12.89 -12.36 -8.65
CA TRP A 303 12.93 -11.30 -9.63
C TRP A 303 14.36 -10.98 -10.04
N GLU A 304 14.58 -10.92 -11.34
CA GLU A 304 15.85 -10.54 -11.96
C GLU A 304 15.62 -9.36 -12.90
N SER A 305 16.62 -8.48 -13.01
CA SER A 305 16.51 -7.28 -13.87
C SER A 305 17.61 -7.28 -14.92
N TYR A 306 17.21 -7.03 -16.17
CA TYR A 306 18.05 -7.03 -17.35
C TYR A 306 17.94 -5.71 -18.10
N THR A 307 18.96 -5.40 -18.91
CA THR A 307 18.94 -4.26 -19.82
C THR A 307 18.65 -4.76 -21.22
N ALA A 308 17.56 -4.27 -21.79
CA ALA A 308 17.21 -4.50 -23.17
C ALA A 308 17.84 -3.45 -24.08
N GLU A 309 18.27 -3.89 -25.26
CA GLU A 309 18.61 -2.99 -26.36
C GLU A 309 17.36 -2.27 -26.87
N LEU A 310 17.43 -0.95 -26.99
CA LEU A 310 16.33 -0.11 -27.49
C LEU A 310 16.50 0.23 -28.97
N PRO A 311 15.40 0.33 -29.74
CA PRO A 311 15.46 0.80 -31.12
C PRO A 311 15.78 2.30 -31.17
N SER A 312 16.59 2.71 -32.14
CA SER A 312 16.88 4.12 -32.38
C SER A 312 15.68 4.83 -33.03
N GLY A 313 15.47 6.10 -32.68
CA GLY A 313 14.50 6.96 -33.37
C GLY A 313 13.03 6.74 -33.01
N VAL A 314 12.71 5.94 -31.98
CA VAL A 314 11.33 5.79 -31.48
C VAL A 314 11.04 6.84 -30.40
N PRO A 315 10.18 7.83 -30.66
CA PRO A 315 9.80 8.80 -29.64
C PRO A 315 9.07 8.08 -28.50
N GLY A 316 9.41 8.44 -27.25
CA GLY A 316 8.87 7.77 -26.06
C GLY A 316 9.73 6.63 -25.50
N LEU A 317 10.81 6.24 -26.17
CA LEU A 317 11.84 5.32 -25.63
C LEU A 317 13.17 6.04 -25.37
N THR A 318 13.10 7.31 -24.96
CA THR A 318 14.25 8.11 -24.52
C THR A 318 14.46 7.95 -23.00
N PRO A 319 15.69 8.05 -22.46
CA PRO A 319 16.03 7.80 -21.04
C PRO A 319 15.31 8.64 -19.96
N GLN A 320 14.28 9.41 -20.30
CA GLN A 320 13.47 10.17 -19.35
C GLN A 320 12.33 9.27 -18.81
N SER A 321 12.32 9.06 -17.50
CA SER A 321 11.55 8.08 -16.71
C SER A 321 10.01 8.09 -16.82
N SER A 322 9.40 8.96 -17.62
CA SER A 322 7.92 9.04 -17.77
C SER A 322 7.38 8.51 -19.10
N ALA A 323 8.25 7.99 -19.96
CA ALA A 323 7.95 7.71 -21.36
C ALA A 323 7.44 6.28 -21.66
N ILE A 324 7.54 5.35 -20.69
CA ILE A 324 7.22 3.93 -20.89
C ILE A 324 5.94 3.46 -20.15
N ALA A 325 4.99 4.35 -19.87
CA ALA A 325 3.73 4.01 -19.23
C ALA A 325 2.58 3.84 -20.24
N PHE A 326 1.49 3.21 -19.78
CA PHE A 326 0.20 3.13 -20.48
C PHE A 326 0.17 2.26 -21.75
N HIS A 327 1.24 1.52 -22.03
CA HIS A 327 1.27 0.54 -23.10
C HIS A 327 0.55 -0.75 -22.66
N ARG A 328 0.39 -1.68 -23.61
CA ARG A 328 -0.01 -3.05 -23.34
C ARG A 328 0.92 -4.06 -24.00
N MET A 329 1.03 -5.24 -23.41
CA MET A 329 1.77 -6.37 -23.95
C MET A 329 0.85 -7.53 -24.33
N ALA A 330 1.19 -8.22 -25.41
CA ALA A 330 0.53 -9.45 -25.86
C ALA A 330 1.57 -10.50 -26.21
N VAL A 331 1.33 -11.75 -25.79
CA VAL A 331 2.22 -12.88 -26.07
C VAL A 331 1.94 -13.38 -27.49
N ALA A 332 2.96 -13.33 -28.35
CA ALA A 332 2.85 -13.76 -29.75
C ALA A 332 3.37 -15.20 -29.97
N SER A 333 4.38 -15.61 -29.20
CA SER A 333 4.96 -16.96 -29.27
C SER A 333 5.53 -17.36 -27.91
N LEU A 334 5.53 -18.66 -27.65
CA LEU A 334 6.11 -19.27 -26.44
C LEU A 334 7.50 -19.86 -26.68
N ASP A 335 7.75 -20.39 -27.88
CA ASP A 335 9.01 -21.02 -28.23
C ASP A 335 9.36 -20.75 -29.71
N PRO A 336 10.35 -19.86 -30.00
CA PRO A 336 10.98 -18.96 -29.03
C PRO A 336 9.96 -17.95 -28.46
N PRO A 337 10.17 -17.45 -27.23
CA PRO A 337 9.27 -16.47 -26.63
C PRO A 337 9.31 -15.14 -27.38
N ILE A 338 8.13 -14.59 -27.70
CA ILE A 338 7.96 -13.32 -28.40
C ILE A 338 6.82 -12.55 -27.74
N VAL A 339 7.08 -11.30 -27.37
CA VAL A 339 6.07 -10.38 -26.82
C VAL A 339 5.96 -9.15 -27.69
N LEU A 340 4.73 -8.76 -28.00
CA LEU A 340 4.39 -7.53 -28.72
C LEU A 340 3.97 -6.46 -27.72
N LEU A 341 4.39 -5.23 -27.98
CA LEU A 341 4.08 -4.04 -27.20
C LEU A 341 3.37 -3.02 -28.09
N PHE A 342 2.24 -2.52 -27.64
CA PHE A 342 1.48 -1.50 -28.37
C PHE A 342 0.77 -0.51 -27.44
N GLY A 343 0.63 0.73 -27.91
CA GLY A 343 0.01 1.82 -27.17
C GLY A 343 0.90 2.48 -26.13
N GLY A 344 0.34 3.41 -25.37
CA GLY A 344 1.11 4.31 -24.52
C GLY A 344 1.82 5.39 -25.34
N ARG A 345 2.95 5.87 -24.82
CA ARG A 345 3.72 6.98 -25.40
C ARG A 345 4.70 6.57 -26.51
N ILE A 346 4.65 5.33 -26.99
CA ILE A 346 5.48 4.82 -28.11
C ILE A 346 4.95 5.25 -29.50
N ASN A 347 4.17 6.33 -29.55
CA ASN A 347 3.62 6.96 -30.76
C ASN A 347 2.87 6.03 -31.74
N GLY A 348 2.26 4.95 -31.24
CA GLY A 348 1.44 4.06 -32.05
C GLY A 348 2.22 3.02 -32.85
N HIS A 349 3.52 2.86 -32.57
CA HIS A 349 4.31 1.76 -33.09
C HIS A 349 3.99 0.43 -32.39
N VAL A 350 4.16 -0.66 -33.12
CA VAL A 350 4.21 -2.03 -32.59
C VAL A 350 5.68 -2.38 -32.39
N LEU A 351 6.05 -2.62 -31.13
CA LEU A 351 7.37 -3.14 -30.82
C LEU A 351 7.30 -4.63 -30.52
N VAL A 352 8.38 -5.32 -30.82
CA VAL A 352 8.56 -6.73 -30.48
C VAL A 352 9.79 -6.90 -29.60
N LEU A 353 9.60 -7.64 -28.50
CA LEU A 353 10.67 -8.09 -27.61
C LEU A 353 11.10 -9.49 -28.02
N THR A 354 12.41 -9.63 -28.25
CA THR A 354 13.10 -10.89 -28.55
C THR A 354 14.37 -10.98 -27.70
N GLY A 355 15.13 -12.08 -27.80
CA GLY A 355 16.33 -12.30 -27.00
C GLY A 355 16.02 -13.16 -25.77
N GLY A 356 16.74 -12.91 -24.67
CA GLY A 356 16.45 -13.55 -23.40
C GLY A 356 17.24 -12.97 -22.22
N PRO A 357 17.10 -13.57 -21.03
CA PRO A 357 17.79 -13.19 -19.81
C PRO A 357 19.28 -13.59 -19.85
N VAL A 358 20.05 -13.01 -20.77
CA VAL A 358 21.47 -13.28 -20.96
C VAL A 358 22.31 -12.21 -20.25
N GLY A 359 23.36 -12.64 -19.54
CA GLY A 359 24.25 -11.78 -18.77
C GLY A 359 24.03 -11.87 -17.26
N SER A 360 24.83 -11.14 -16.49
CA SER A 360 24.68 -11.09 -15.03
C SER A 360 23.41 -10.31 -14.66
N PRO A 361 22.43 -10.93 -13.99
CA PRO A 361 21.24 -10.22 -13.54
C PRO A 361 21.63 -9.14 -12.54
N ARG A 362 20.97 -7.98 -12.61
CA ARG A 362 21.03 -7.02 -11.51
C ARG A 362 20.10 -7.50 -10.41
N THR A 363 20.68 -8.06 -9.35
CA THR A 363 19.94 -8.46 -8.16
C THR A 363 19.49 -7.23 -7.38
N SER A 364 18.23 -7.25 -6.98
CA SER A 364 17.47 -6.16 -6.38
C SER A 364 17.96 -5.79 -4.97
N GLY A 365 19.01 -4.97 -4.88
CA GLY A 365 19.36 -4.27 -3.65
C GLY A 365 18.63 -2.92 -3.54
N TRP A 366 17.29 -2.91 -3.50
CA TRP A 366 16.54 -1.66 -3.50
C TRP A 366 16.16 -1.21 -2.09
N PHE A 367 16.53 0.02 -1.76
CA PHE A 367 16.01 0.74 -0.59
C PHE A 367 14.91 1.71 -1.04
N TYR A 368 13.67 1.23 -1.06
CA TYR A 368 12.50 2.09 -1.28
C TYR A 368 11.95 2.54 0.07
N PHE A 369 12.22 3.80 0.45
CA PHE A 369 11.71 4.37 1.71
C PHE A 369 10.61 5.37 1.40
N SER A 370 9.37 4.89 1.42
CA SER A 370 8.19 5.71 1.16
C SER A 370 7.71 6.45 2.41
N TRP A 371 6.81 7.41 2.21
CA TRP A 371 6.19 8.16 3.32
C TRP A 371 5.46 7.27 4.32
N ILE A 372 4.92 6.12 3.89
CA ILE A 372 4.25 5.17 4.79
C ILE A 372 5.27 4.49 5.74
N TRP A 373 6.50 4.25 5.29
CA TRP A 373 7.58 3.76 6.14
C TRP A 373 8.01 4.80 7.17
N ILE A 374 8.20 6.06 6.75
CA ILE A 374 8.50 7.16 7.69
C ILE A 374 7.39 7.27 8.74
N HIS A 375 6.13 7.33 8.31
CA HIS A 375 5.00 7.37 9.21
C HIS A 375 5.02 6.20 10.20
N GLY A 376 5.12 4.96 9.71
CA GLY A 376 5.08 3.76 10.53
C GLY A 376 6.24 3.66 11.53
N ILE A 377 7.47 3.94 11.11
CA ILE A 377 8.67 3.83 11.95
C ILE A 377 8.64 4.87 13.08
N PHE A 378 8.35 6.12 12.76
CA PHE A 378 8.25 7.17 13.77
C PHE A 378 7.06 6.95 14.72
N MET A 379 5.92 6.46 14.21
CA MET A 379 4.77 6.10 15.04
C MET A 379 5.06 4.91 15.95
N PHE A 380 5.77 3.88 15.48
CA PHE A 380 6.18 2.76 16.33
C PHE A 380 7.23 3.17 17.36
N ALA A 381 8.22 3.99 16.98
CA ALA A 381 9.20 4.53 17.93
C ALA A 381 8.52 5.35 19.04
N ALA A 382 7.51 6.16 18.71
CA ALA A 382 6.74 6.92 19.69
C ALA A 382 5.85 6.01 20.56
N TRP A 383 4.89 5.33 19.94
CA TRP A 383 3.77 4.66 20.62
C TRP A 383 4.04 3.20 20.97
N GLY A 384 4.99 2.55 20.29
CA GLY A 384 5.47 1.21 20.60
C GLY A 384 6.60 1.19 21.62
N LEU A 385 7.48 2.20 21.62
CA LEU A 385 8.69 2.21 22.45
C LEU A 385 8.71 3.35 23.49
N CYS A 386 8.95 4.60 23.06
CA CYS A 386 9.29 5.70 23.96
C CYS A 386 8.18 6.01 24.99
N LEU A 387 6.95 6.22 24.54
CA LEU A 387 5.85 6.62 25.41
C LEU A 387 5.46 5.51 26.40
N PRO A 388 5.28 4.23 25.99
CA PRO A 388 5.02 3.13 26.92
C PRO A 388 6.16 2.88 27.91
N ILE A 389 7.42 2.84 27.46
CA ILE A 389 8.58 2.57 28.33
C ILE A 389 8.74 3.70 29.35
N GLY A 390 8.61 4.96 28.93
CA GLY A 390 8.68 6.11 29.85
C GLY A 390 7.57 6.08 30.90
N ALA A 391 6.34 5.70 30.52
CA ALA A 391 5.23 5.55 31.46
C ALA A 391 5.44 4.37 32.43
N PHE A 392 5.97 3.25 31.94
CA PHE A 392 6.31 2.07 32.74
C PHE A 392 7.37 2.38 33.80
N ILE A 393 8.49 3.00 33.38
CA ILE A 393 9.60 3.37 34.27
C ILE A 393 9.10 4.29 35.38
N PHE A 394 8.33 5.33 35.04
CA PHE A 394 7.81 6.24 36.04
C PHE A 394 6.85 5.55 37.01
N ARG A 395 5.97 4.66 36.51
CA ARG A 395 5.00 3.96 37.37
C ARG A 395 5.67 3.09 38.42
N PHE A 396 6.67 2.29 38.05
CA PHE A 396 7.25 1.28 38.94
C PHE A 396 8.50 1.77 39.67
N PHE A 397 9.27 2.67 39.05
CA PHE A 397 10.57 3.10 39.54
C PHE A 397 10.61 4.57 39.99
N ARG A 398 9.48 5.29 40.12
CA ARG A 398 9.45 6.72 40.58
C ARG A 398 10.21 7.04 41.87
N HIS A 399 10.48 6.04 42.70
CA HIS A 399 11.26 6.20 43.94
C HIS A 399 12.77 6.36 43.66
N LYS A 400 13.25 5.99 42.47
CA LYS A 400 14.64 6.15 42.04
C LYS A 400 14.84 7.54 41.41
N LYS A 401 15.97 8.18 41.70
CA LYS A 401 16.31 9.53 41.20
C LYS A 401 16.30 9.62 39.67
N PHE A 402 16.67 8.55 38.96
CA PHE A 402 16.71 8.53 37.50
C PHE A 402 15.33 8.45 36.83
N ALA A 403 14.28 8.02 37.53
CA ALA A 403 13.02 7.67 36.89
C ALA A 403 12.27 8.89 36.34
N TRP A 404 12.33 10.04 37.01
CA TRP A 404 11.72 11.27 36.51
C TRP A 404 12.45 11.85 35.28
N PRO A 405 13.80 12.00 35.29
CA PRO A 405 14.52 12.45 34.10
C PRO A 405 14.32 11.54 32.89
N VAL A 406 14.36 10.21 33.10
CA VAL A 406 14.15 9.23 32.02
C VAL A 406 12.72 9.28 31.49
N HIS A 407 11.72 9.41 32.37
CA HIS A 407 10.34 9.61 31.95
C HIS A 407 10.21 10.85 31.08
N LEU A 408 10.70 12.00 31.54
CA LEU A 408 10.62 13.25 30.79
C LEU A 408 11.30 13.13 29.42
N ALA A 409 12.52 12.59 29.37
CA ALA A 409 13.25 12.41 28.12
C ALA A 409 12.49 11.53 27.13
N LEU A 410 12.01 10.36 27.56
CA LEU A 410 11.27 9.44 26.70
C LEU A 410 9.89 9.99 26.27
N GLN A 411 9.18 10.72 27.14
CA GLN A 411 7.93 11.37 26.74
C GLN A 411 8.17 12.48 25.70
N SER A 412 9.20 13.31 25.89
CA SER A 412 9.55 14.37 24.94
C SER A 412 9.98 13.80 23.59
N ILE A 413 10.88 12.82 23.57
CA ILE A 413 11.31 12.15 22.33
C ILE A 413 10.12 11.48 21.63
N GLY A 414 9.26 10.79 22.40
CA GLY A 414 8.08 10.12 21.86
C GLY A 414 7.09 11.09 21.21
N ILE A 415 6.86 12.27 21.80
CA ILE A 415 5.99 13.30 21.19
C ILE A 415 6.63 13.88 19.91
N VAL A 416 7.93 14.13 19.90
CA VAL A 416 8.63 14.60 18.69
C VAL A 416 8.49 13.58 17.56
N PHE A 417 8.75 12.30 17.84
CA PHE A 417 8.53 11.23 16.86
C PHE A 417 7.08 11.13 16.41
N SER A 418 6.11 11.26 17.32
CA SER A 418 4.69 11.29 16.99
C SER A 418 4.33 12.44 16.04
N ILE A 419 4.89 13.63 16.23
CA ILE A 419 4.68 14.79 15.34
C ILE A 419 5.28 14.54 13.96
N VAL A 420 6.53 14.06 13.89
CA VAL A 420 7.20 13.76 12.62
C VAL A 420 6.42 12.69 11.84
N GLY A 421 6.03 11.60 12.51
CA GLY A 421 5.22 10.55 11.91
C GLY A 421 3.84 11.05 11.46
N PHE A 422 3.22 11.98 12.20
CA PHE A 422 1.92 12.52 11.84
C PHE A 422 2.01 13.42 10.61
N ILE A 423 3.04 14.28 10.53
CA ILE A 423 3.31 15.10 9.34
C ILE A 423 3.57 14.20 8.13
N ALA A 424 4.38 13.14 8.29
CA ALA A 424 4.65 12.18 7.22
C ALA A 424 3.37 11.51 6.67
N SER A 425 2.33 11.34 7.50
CA SER A 425 1.06 10.74 7.07
C SER A 425 0.37 11.54 5.96
N PHE A 426 0.49 12.87 5.93
CA PHE A 426 -0.11 13.72 4.89
C PHE A 426 0.52 13.49 3.51
N TYR A 427 1.79 13.03 3.47
CA TYR A 427 2.50 12.75 2.22
C TYR A 427 2.28 11.31 1.72
N THR A 428 1.59 10.47 2.50
CA THR A 428 1.20 9.13 2.05
C THR A 428 0.10 9.15 1.00
N GLY A 429 -0.55 10.30 0.75
CA GLY A 429 -1.63 10.48 -0.22
C GLY A 429 -2.99 9.91 0.22
N GLY A 430 -3.08 9.37 1.44
CA GLY A 430 -4.33 8.86 2.01
C GLY A 430 -5.28 9.98 2.41
N ARG A 431 -6.59 9.74 2.21
CA ARG A 431 -7.65 10.50 2.89
C ARG A 431 -7.92 9.86 4.25
N PHE A 432 -8.17 10.66 5.29
CA PHE A 432 -8.38 10.21 6.68
C PHE A 432 -9.75 9.53 6.88
N ASP A 433 -10.11 8.60 5.99
CA ASP A 433 -11.49 8.10 5.84
C ASP A 433 -11.67 6.66 6.37
N PHE A 434 -10.75 6.18 7.21
CA PHE A 434 -10.72 4.81 7.74
C PHE A 434 -10.40 4.77 9.24
N ALA A 435 -10.66 3.63 9.90
CA ALA A 435 -10.60 3.51 11.36
C ALA A 435 -9.26 3.94 11.98
N HIS A 436 -8.13 3.51 11.39
CA HIS A 436 -6.79 3.91 11.84
C HIS A 436 -6.55 5.42 11.78
N ALA A 437 -7.08 6.10 10.76
CA ALA A 437 -6.96 7.55 10.63
C ALA A 437 -7.72 8.27 11.77
N TYR A 438 -8.97 7.90 12.04
CA TYR A 438 -9.77 8.50 13.11
C TYR A 438 -9.17 8.26 14.50
N VAL A 439 -8.82 7.01 14.80
CA VAL A 439 -8.19 6.65 16.08
C VAL A 439 -6.84 7.34 16.21
N GLY A 440 -6.04 7.39 15.15
CA GLY A 440 -4.74 8.08 15.12
C GLY A 440 -4.83 9.56 15.46
N ILE A 441 -5.82 10.29 14.92
CA ILE A 441 -6.04 11.71 15.25
C ILE A 441 -6.38 11.89 16.73
N ILE A 442 -7.27 11.05 17.27
CA ILE A 442 -7.64 11.10 18.70
C ILE A 442 -6.40 10.83 19.58
N VAL A 443 -5.63 9.80 19.26
CA VAL A 443 -4.39 9.43 19.95
C VAL A 443 -3.38 10.59 19.91
N PHE A 444 -3.20 11.21 18.74
CA PHE A 444 -2.30 12.35 18.56
C PHE A 444 -2.71 13.54 19.44
N ILE A 445 -3.98 13.92 19.42
CA ILE A 445 -4.51 15.00 20.26
C ILE A 445 -4.31 14.69 21.75
N LEU A 446 -4.71 13.50 22.19
CA LEU A 446 -4.54 13.08 23.59
C LEU A 446 -3.07 13.10 24.03
N GLY A 447 -2.15 12.71 23.14
CA GLY A 447 -0.70 12.77 23.35
C GLY A 447 -0.19 14.20 23.51
N CYS A 448 -0.53 15.10 22.58
CA CYS A 448 -0.13 16.51 22.62
C CYS A 448 -0.73 17.28 23.81
N LEU A 449 -1.91 16.89 24.29
CA LEU A 449 -2.51 17.48 25.48
C LEU A 449 -1.77 17.10 26.78
N GLN A 450 -1.00 16.01 26.83
CA GLN A 450 -0.27 15.61 28.03
C GLN A 450 0.80 16.64 28.47
N PRO A 451 1.75 17.09 27.62
CA PRO A 451 2.71 18.11 28.01
C PRO A 451 2.07 19.46 28.30
N ILE A 452 1.00 19.83 27.57
CA ILE A 452 0.23 21.07 27.83
C ILE A 452 -0.36 21.01 29.24
N ASN A 453 -1.06 19.92 29.58
CA ASN A 453 -1.61 19.69 30.92
C ASN A 453 -0.50 19.67 31.99
N ALA A 454 0.67 19.08 31.69
CA ALA A 454 1.82 19.07 32.59
C ALA A 454 2.41 20.47 32.84
N ALA A 455 2.38 21.39 31.87
CA ALA A 455 2.80 22.77 32.05
C ALA A 455 1.91 23.52 33.07
N PHE A 456 0.62 23.17 33.12
CA PHE A 456 -0.34 23.70 34.11
C PHE A 456 -0.35 22.93 35.43
N ARG A 457 0.58 21.99 35.65
CA ARG A 457 0.67 21.21 36.89
C ARG A 457 0.95 22.12 38.09
N CYS A 458 0.09 22.03 39.08
CA CYS A 458 0.26 22.71 40.36
C CYS A 458 1.38 22.05 41.19
N HIS A 459 2.46 22.78 41.49
CA HIS A 459 3.56 22.31 42.33
C HIS A 459 3.34 22.67 43.80
N PRO A 460 3.62 21.76 44.75
CA PRO A 460 3.70 22.13 46.16
C PRO A 460 4.84 23.16 46.29
N ARG A 461 4.50 24.38 46.71
CA ARG A 461 5.31 25.64 46.75
C ARG A 461 5.10 26.66 45.62
N GLY A 462 3.87 26.84 45.12
CA GLY A 462 3.40 28.16 44.63
C GLY A 462 4.23 28.87 43.55
N ARG A 463 4.90 28.13 42.65
CA ARG A 463 5.80 28.71 41.64
C ARG A 463 5.10 29.25 40.38
N ASN A 464 3.83 28.90 40.16
CA ASN A 464 3.05 29.34 38.98
C ASN A 464 1.80 30.10 39.45
N PHE A 465 1.39 31.18 38.74
CA PHE A 465 0.29 32.08 39.12
C PHE A 465 -1.03 31.35 39.49
N LEU A 466 -1.39 30.30 38.74
CA LEU A 466 -2.57 29.47 38.99
C LEU A 466 -2.54 28.71 40.33
N CYS A 467 -1.36 28.43 40.86
CA CYS A 467 -1.15 27.61 42.05
C CYS A 467 -1.17 28.42 43.36
N LYS A 468 -1.26 29.76 43.29
CA LYS A 468 -1.55 30.60 44.46
C LYS A 468 -3.02 30.53 44.89
N ILE A 469 -3.90 30.01 44.02
CA ILE A 469 -5.36 30.12 44.18
C ILE A 469 -5.97 28.88 44.85
N ASP A 470 -5.57 27.65 44.48
CA ASP A 470 -6.12 26.46 45.15
C ASP A 470 -5.35 25.15 44.86
N TYR A 471 -4.72 24.55 45.88
CA TYR A 471 -4.09 23.23 45.78
C TYR A 471 -5.13 22.10 45.60
N SER A 472 -6.40 22.35 45.91
CA SER A 472 -7.49 21.38 45.80
C SER A 472 -7.65 20.83 44.37
N LYS A 473 -7.32 21.61 43.34
CA LYS A 473 -7.50 21.22 41.93
C LYS A 473 -6.44 20.25 41.40
N ARG A 474 -5.45 19.85 42.21
CA ARG A 474 -4.41 18.88 41.82
C ARG A 474 -5.00 17.49 41.49
N PHE A 475 -6.14 17.12 42.07
CA PHE A 475 -6.81 15.86 41.70
C PHE A 475 -7.30 15.88 40.25
N ILE A 476 -7.72 17.04 39.72
CA ILE A 476 -8.19 17.20 38.34
C ILE A 476 -7.02 16.97 37.38
N PHE A 477 -5.87 17.59 37.65
CA PHE A 477 -4.63 17.31 36.92
C PHE A 477 -4.28 15.82 36.96
N ASN A 478 -4.29 15.21 38.15
CA ASN A 478 -3.96 13.79 38.31
C ASN A 478 -4.94 12.90 37.52
N ALA A 479 -6.23 13.23 37.52
CA ALA A 479 -7.25 12.49 36.78
C ALA A 479 -7.04 12.64 35.27
N ILE A 480 -6.92 13.86 34.75
CA ILE A 480 -6.75 14.12 33.30
C ILE A 480 -5.44 13.53 32.79
N HIS A 481 -4.32 13.72 33.50
CA HIS A 481 -3.02 13.24 33.08
C HIS A 481 -2.92 11.70 33.12
N GLN A 482 -3.41 11.08 34.20
CA GLN A 482 -3.30 9.63 34.35
C GLN A 482 -4.34 8.87 33.52
N LEU A 483 -5.60 9.33 33.48
CA LEU A 483 -6.64 8.69 32.69
C LEU A 483 -6.42 8.94 31.20
N GLY A 484 -6.17 10.19 30.81
CA GLY A 484 -5.88 10.56 29.43
C GLY A 484 -4.61 9.90 28.90
N GLY A 485 -3.54 9.86 29.69
CA GLY A 485 -2.29 9.17 29.32
C GLY A 485 -2.48 7.66 29.13
N ARG A 486 -3.26 6.99 30.00
CA ARG A 486 -3.57 5.56 29.84
C ARG A 486 -4.45 5.29 28.62
N ALA A 487 -5.47 6.12 28.41
CA ALA A 487 -6.33 6.03 27.23
C ALA A 487 -5.51 6.21 25.94
N ALA A 488 -4.62 7.21 25.90
CA ALA A 488 -3.73 7.45 24.78
C ALA A 488 -2.82 6.25 24.50
N LEU A 489 -2.22 5.63 25.53
CA LEU A 489 -1.39 4.43 25.35
C LEU A 489 -2.19 3.25 24.82
N LEU A 490 -3.38 2.96 25.38
CA LEU A 490 -4.22 1.85 24.92
C LEU A 490 -4.70 2.04 23.48
N LEU A 491 -5.19 3.24 23.17
CA LEU A 491 -5.63 3.58 21.82
C LEU A 491 -4.44 3.61 20.84
N GLY A 492 -3.25 4.03 21.28
CA GLY A 492 -2.03 4.01 20.46
C GLY A 492 -1.61 2.60 20.07
N ILE A 493 -1.67 1.64 21.02
CA ILE A 493 -1.42 0.22 20.75
C ILE A 493 -2.45 -0.31 19.74
N ALA A 494 -3.74 -0.06 19.99
CA ALA A 494 -4.81 -0.46 19.08
C ALA A 494 -4.62 0.16 17.68
N ASN A 495 -4.19 1.42 17.61
CA ASN A 495 -3.98 2.11 16.35
C ASN A 495 -2.81 1.54 15.55
N ILE A 496 -1.72 1.13 16.21
CA ILE A 496 -0.62 0.41 15.55
C ILE A 496 -1.14 -0.89 14.93
N MET A 497 -1.95 -1.65 15.66
CA MET A 497 -2.53 -2.90 15.15
C MET A 497 -3.44 -2.67 13.94
N LEU A 498 -4.19 -1.56 13.90
CA LEU A 498 -4.98 -1.18 12.73
C LEU A 498 -4.11 -0.70 11.55
N GLY A 499 -2.92 -0.14 11.83
CA GLY A 499 -2.02 0.41 10.82
C GLY A 499 -1.17 -0.63 10.10
N ILE A 500 -0.82 -1.74 10.75
CA ILE A 500 0.05 -2.78 10.16
C ILE A 500 -0.57 -3.39 8.88
N PRO A 501 -1.84 -3.84 8.88
CA PRO A 501 -2.47 -4.36 7.66
C PRO A 501 -2.47 -3.34 6.52
N LEU A 502 -2.75 -2.06 6.84
CA LEU A 502 -2.77 -0.96 5.87
C LEU A 502 -1.42 -0.71 5.19
N ALA A 503 -0.33 -0.98 5.88
CA ALA A 503 1.02 -0.92 5.31
C ALA A 503 1.37 -2.15 4.47
N GLN A 504 0.46 -3.13 4.34
CA GLN A 504 0.65 -4.38 3.59
C GLN A 504 1.91 -5.14 4.01
N LEU A 505 2.25 -5.04 5.30
CA LEU A 505 3.38 -5.75 5.87
C LEU A 505 3.03 -7.23 6.02
N GLN A 506 4.04 -8.09 5.83
CA GLN A 506 3.91 -9.53 6.08
C GLN A 506 3.41 -9.81 7.50
N VAL A 507 2.66 -10.89 7.68
CA VAL A 507 2.10 -11.35 8.96
C VAL A 507 3.15 -11.40 10.09
N GLY A 508 4.41 -11.70 9.76
CA GLY A 508 5.52 -11.70 10.71
C GLY A 508 5.68 -10.38 11.48
N TRP A 509 5.41 -9.24 10.85
CA TRP A 509 5.45 -7.93 11.53
C TRP A 509 4.33 -7.79 12.57
N LEU A 510 3.13 -8.24 12.24
CA LEU A 510 2.01 -8.24 13.18
C LEU A 510 2.31 -9.14 14.39
N ILE A 511 2.88 -10.33 14.15
CA ILE A 511 3.31 -11.25 15.20
C ILE A 511 4.41 -10.59 16.06
N GLY A 512 5.44 -10.03 15.44
CA GLY A 512 6.56 -9.40 16.15
C GLY A 512 6.10 -8.24 17.05
N VAL A 513 5.25 -7.36 16.52
CA VAL A 513 4.67 -6.25 17.28
C VAL A 513 3.72 -6.75 18.37
N GLY A 514 2.93 -7.78 18.10
CA GLY A 514 2.08 -8.45 19.09
C GLY A 514 2.88 -9.04 20.26
N VAL A 515 3.96 -9.77 19.96
CA VAL A 515 4.88 -10.33 20.96
C VAL A 515 5.53 -9.21 21.78
N TRP A 516 5.97 -8.12 21.14
CA TRP A 516 6.52 -6.96 21.84
C TRP A 516 5.54 -6.38 22.87
N PHE A 517 4.28 -6.16 22.49
CA PHE A 517 3.27 -5.67 23.43
C PHE A 517 2.93 -6.70 24.52
N ALA A 518 2.93 -8.00 24.20
CA ALA A 518 2.76 -9.05 25.19
C ALA A 518 3.88 -9.02 26.24
N VAL A 519 5.14 -8.80 25.84
CA VAL A 519 6.28 -8.62 26.75
C VAL A 519 6.09 -7.39 27.64
N LEU A 520 5.67 -6.25 27.09
CA LEU A 520 5.39 -5.04 27.88
C LEU A 520 4.27 -5.28 28.91
N ILE A 521 3.20 -5.97 28.51
CA ILE A 521 2.08 -6.33 29.39
C ILE A 521 2.53 -7.30 30.48
N ALA A 522 3.29 -8.35 30.13
CA ALA A 522 3.83 -9.32 31.08
C ALA A 522 4.78 -8.63 32.09
N GLY A 523 5.65 -7.73 31.63
CA GLY A 523 6.50 -6.93 32.49
C GLY A 523 5.70 -6.05 33.46
N HIS A 524 4.56 -5.52 33.02
CA HIS A 524 3.63 -4.77 33.88
C HIS A 524 3.03 -5.65 34.96
N PHE A 525 2.50 -6.83 34.60
CA PHE A 525 1.94 -7.78 35.55
C PHE A 525 2.98 -8.27 36.54
N LEU A 526 4.19 -8.62 36.08
CA LEU A 526 5.29 -9.03 36.93
C LEU A 526 5.62 -7.94 37.96
N CYS A 527 5.78 -6.68 37.53
CA CYS A 527 6.07 -5.59 38.46
C CYS A 527 4.91 -5.32 39.42
N GLU A 528 3.66 -5.51 39.01
CA GLU A 528 2.52 -5.38 39.90
C GLU A 528 2.48 -6.52 40.94
N ILE A 529 2.80 -7.77 40.56
CA ILE A 529 2.95 -8.92 41.47
C ILE A 529 4.10 -8.69 42.45
N LEU A 530 5.26 -8.22 41.97
CA LEU A 530 6.40 -7.91 42.83
C LEU A 530 6.06 -6.79 43.81
N ARG A 531 5.22 -5.82 43.42
CA ARG A 531 4.71 -4.78 44.31
C ARG A 531 3.73 -5.31 45.35
N THR A 532 2.82 -6.20 44.98
CA THR A 532 1.87 -6.79 45.95
C THR A 532 2.59 -7.66 46.98
N ARG A 533 3.64 -8.38 46.55
CA ARG A 533 4.54 -9.19 47.38
C ARG A 533 5.56 -8.38 48.20
N GLY A 534 5.58 -7.06 48.08
CA GLY A 534 6.47 -6.18 48.85
C GLY A 534 7.93 -6.15 48.40
N ILE A 535 8.28 -6.83 47.30
CA ILE A 535 9.63 -6.83 46.69
C ILE A 535 9.89 -5.48 46.01
N LEU A 536 8.89 -4.95 45.31
CA LEU A 536 8.90 -3.57 44.84
C LEU A 536 8.19 -2.66 45.85
N PRO A 537 8.73 -1.45 46.14
CA PRO A 537 8.13 -0.57 47.12
C PRO A 537 6.70 -0.18 46.70
N ARG A 538 5.75 -0.30 47.63
CA ARG A 538 4.44 0.32 47.49
C ARG A 538 4.63 1.81 47.59
N ILE A 539 4.59 2.50 46.45
CA ILE A 539 4.76 3.94 46.48
C ILE A 539 3.46 4.54 47.04
N PRO A 540 3.48 5.28 48.16
CA PRO A 540 2.29 5.88 48.71
C PRO A 540 1.53 6.68 47.64
N ARG A 541 0.21 6.57 47.60
CA ARG A 541 -0.62 7.58 46.94
C ARG A 541 -0.39 8.86 47.74
N SER A 542 0.60 9.66 47.36
CA SER A 542 0.71 11.01 47.89
C SER A 542 -0.59 11.71 47.48
N ASP A 543 -1.45 11.96 48.44
CA ASP A 543 -2.00 13.28 48.74
C ASP A 543 -3.12 13.14 49.79
N ASN A 544 -2.85 12.56 50.97
CA ASN A 544 -3.70 12.77 52.18
C ASN A 544 -3.07 12.41 53.54
N GLU A 545 -1.98 11.62 53.62
CA GLU A 545 -1.48 11.16 54.94
C GLU A 545 -0.15 11.73 55.42
N LEU A 546 0.44 12.74 54.76
CA LEU A 546 1.74 13.29 55.20
C LEU A 546 1.71 14.72 55.76
N TYR A 547 0.57 15.18 56.26
CA TYR A 547 0.48 16.39 57.10
C TYR A 547 -0.60 16.23 58.17
N LEU A 548 -0.42 15.27 59.08
CA LEU A 548 -0.86 15.48 60.46
C LEU A 548 0.33 16.09 61.21
N PRO A 549 0.28 17.38 61.58
CA PRO A 549 1.16 17.86 62.65
C PRO A 549 0.66 17.23 63.95
N GLY A 550 1.28 16.15 64.41
CA GLY A 550 1.22 15.77 65.81
C GLY A 550 2.31 16.54 66.59
N PRO A 551 2.08 17.01 67.84
CA PRO A 551 0.94 16.75 68.71
C PRO A 551 0.23 18.04 69.16
N LEU A 552 -1.10 18.13 68.98
CA LEU A 552 -1.91 18.85 69.95
C LEU A 552 -2.03 17.96 71.18
N LYS A 553 -1.16 18.22 72.18
CA LYS A 553 -1.40 17.78 73.56
C LYS A 553 -2.85 18.12 73.90
N LYS A 554 -3.65 17.09 74.16
CA LYS A 554 -4.96 17.23 74.81
C LYS A 554 -4.72 17.95 76.14
N LEU A 555 -5.09 19.23 76.19
CA LEU A 555 -5.55 19.85 77.43
C LEU A 555 -6.91 19.22 77.74
N HIS A 556 -6.87 18.11 78.48
CA HIS A 556 -7.99 17.67 79.30
C HIS A 556 -7.42 17.24 80.65
N THR A 557 -7.67 18.12 81.61
CA THR A 557 -7.84 17.87 83.04
C THR A 557 -7.85 16.40 83.46
N ASN A 558 -6.84 16.01 84.23
CA ASN A 558 -7.02 15.11 85.36
C ASN A 558 -6.02 15.49 86.44
N ALA A 559 -6.58 15.83 87.60
CA ALA A 559 -5.86 16.01 88.84
C ALA A 559 -5.17 14.69 89.23
N HIS A 560 -3.87 14.75 89.56
CA HIS A 560 -3.31 14.18 90.79
C HIS A 560 -1.79 14.35 90.83
N ARG A 561 -1.36 15.08 91.88
CA ARG A 561 -0.17 14.90 92.74
C ARG A 561 1.26 15.12 92.23
N ASP A 562 1.96 15.81 93.15
CA ASP A 562 3.40 15.83 93.48
C ASP A 562 4.28 16.62 92.51
N GLU A 563 4.53 17.90 92.79
CA GLU A 563 5.51 18.47 93.75
C GLU A 563 6.80 18.88 93.02
N ASP A 564 7.19 20.12 93.30
CA ASP A 564 8.54 20.68 93.27
C ASP A 564 9.14 21.34 92.00
N LEU A 565 9.69 22.53 92.32
CA LEU A 565 10.70 23.36 91.63
C LEU A 565 10.24 24.48 90.69
N ILE A 566 9.66 25.52 91.32
CA ILE A 566 10.14 26.93 91.36
C ILE A 566 11.53 27.10 90.68
N ALA A 567 11.79 27.97 89.70
CA ALA A 567 11.77 29.45 89.69
C ALA A 567 12.24 30.01 88.31
N PRO A 568 12.19 31.33 88.04
CA PRO A 568 11.61 31.87 86.80
C PRO A 568 12.56 32.56 85.79
N ILE A 569 11.99 32.82 84.62
CA ILE A 569 12.41 33.74 83.55
C ILE A 569 12.34 35.21 84.02
N PRO A 570 13.29 36.10 83.67
CA PRO A 570 13.07 37.54 83.70
C PRO A 570 12.30 38.02 82.46
N LYS A 571 11.23 38.76 82.72
CA LYS A 571 10.27 39.35 81.78
C LYS A 571 10.87 40.46 80.92
N ASP A 572 10.50 40.48 79.65
CA ASP A 572 10.39 41.67 78.80
C ASP A 572 9.59 42.76 79.49
N VAL A 573 10.02 44.03 79.39
CA VAL A 573 9.11 45.17 79.20
C VAL A 573 9.84 46.27 78.41
N GLY A 574 9.48 46.43 77.14
CA GLY A 574 9.93 47.54 76.29
C GLY A 574 8.80 47.97 75.36
N ARG A 575 7.97 48.88 75.87
CA ARG A 575 6.80 49.50 75.23
C ARG A 575 7.28 50.50 74.16
N ALA A 576 6.86 50.34 72.90
CA ALA A 576 6.85 51.40 71.87
C ALA A 576 5.59 52.30 72.05
N PRO A 577 5.37 53.42 71.33
CA PRO A 577 6.05 53.93 70.12
C PRO A 577 6.23 55.49 70.08
N GLU A 578 6.49 56.00 68.86
CA GLU A 578 6.44 57.41 68.37
C GLU A 578 7.77 58.19 68.44
N ALA A 579 8.47 58.48 67.33
CA ALA A 579 8.16 59.28 66.12
C ALA A 579 8.54 60.78 66.25
N SER A 580 9.41 61.19 65.30
CA SER A 580 9.70 62.54 64.80
C SER A 580 10.99 63.25 65.26
N GLY A 581 11.75 63.71 64.25
CA GLY A 581 12.40 65.03 64.28
C GLY A 581 13.93 65.07 64.45
N GLN A 582 14.59 65.31 63.31
CA GLN A 582 15.98 65.79 63.08
C GLN A 582 17.15 64.82 63.24
#